data_AF-A0A9R0QIB3-F1
#
_entry.id   AF-A0A9R0QIB3-F1
#
_cell.length_a   1.000
_cell.length_b   1.000
_cell.length_c   1.000
_cell.angle_alpha   90.00
_cell.angle_beta   90.00
_cell.angle_gamma   90.00
#
_symmetry.space_group_name_H-M   'P 1'
#
loop_
_entity.id
_entity.type
_entity.pdbx_description
1 polymer ?
#
loop_
_entity_poly.entity_id
_entity_poly.type
_entity_poly.pdbx_seq_one_letter_code
_entity_poly.pdbx_strand_id
1 'polypeptide(L)' 'MGAGVIDADYRGPVGLVLFNHSEADFAVKPGGHIAQMILQVIATPKVAEVEDLDATVRGEGGFGSTGV' A
#
# COMPACT_ATOMS: atom_id res chain seq x y z
N MET A 1 3.83 1.33 -8.97
CA MET A 1 3.07 1.21 -7.71
C MET A 1 1.63 1.60 -8.02
N GLY A 2 0.67 0.75 -7.67
CA GLY A 2 -0.74 0.98 -7.98
C GLY A 2 -1.59 1.31 -6.77
N ALA A 3 -2.85 1.65 -7.03
CA ALA A 3 -3.90 1.71 -6.02
C ALA A 3 -4.16 0.32 -5.41
N GLY A 4 -4.94 0.25 -4.34
CA GLY A 4 -5.23 -1.02 -3.67
C GLY A 4 -5.71 -0.88 -2.21
N VAL A 5 -5.66 0.34 -1.67
CA VAL A 5 -6.29 0.65 -0.38
C VAL A 5 -7.79 0.88 -0.63
N ILE A 6 -8.62 0.11 0.07
CA ILE A 6 -10.07 0.27 0.08
C ILE A 6 -10.45 0.58 1.53
N ASP A 7 -11.01 1.76 1.75
CA ASP A 7 -11.41 2.18 3.10
C ASP A 7 -12.60 1.37 3.62
N ALA A 8 -12.64 1.15 4.94
CA ALA A 8 -13.66 0.33 5.58
C ALA A 8 -15.09 0.88 5.42
N ASP A 9 -15.24 2.17 5.13
CA ASP A 9 -16.49 2.87 4.90
C ASP A 9 -16.86 3.00 3.42
N TYR A 10 -16.00 2.56 2.49
CA TYR A 10 -16.32 2.56 1.07
C TYR A 10 -17.42 1.55 0.73
N ARG A 11 -18.40 1.95 -0.07
CA ARG A 11 -19.56 1.11 -0.49
C ARG A 11 -19.80 1.12 -2.01
N GLY A 12 -18.95 1.79 -2.77
CA GLY A 12 -19.05 1.82 -4.23
C GLY A 12 -18.48 0.55 -4.89
N PRO A 13 -18.49 0.50 -6.24
CA PRO A 13 -17.86 -0.58 -6.99
C PRO A 13 -16.35 -0.63 -6.76
N VAL A 14 -15.82 -1.80 -6.40
CA VAL A 14 -14.37 -1.99 -6.25
C VAL A 14 -13.73 -2.19 -7.63
N GLY A 15 -12.85 -1.28 -8.01
CA GLY A 15 -12.04 -1.36 -9.23
C GLY A 15 -10.63 -1.88 -8.95
N LEU A 16 -9.99 -2.46 -9.98
CA LEU A 16 -8.61 -2.91 -9.92
C LEU A 16 -7.75 -2.06 -10.88
N VAL A 17 -6.67 -1.48 -10.36
CA VAL A 17 -5.68 -0.77 -11.18
C VAL A 17 -4.53 -1.73 -11.46
N LEU A 18 -4.45 -2.24 -12.69
CA LEU A 18 -3.41 -3.18 -13.10
C LEU A 18 -2.28 -2.44 -13.84
N PHE A 19 -1.05 -2.79 -13.51
CA PHE A 19 0.13 -2.39 -14.27
C PHE A 19 0.67 -3.61 -14.99
N ASN A 20 0.72 -3.54 -16.32
CA ASN A 20 1.48 -4.48 -17.12
C ASN A 20 2.88 -3.89 -17.34
N HIS A 21 3.89 -4.49 -16.72
CA HIS A 21 5.28 -4.07 -16.85
C HIS A 21 6.02 -4.75 -18.02
N SER A 22 5.32 -5.56 -18.81
CA SER A 22 5.88 -6.16 -20.02
C SER A 22 5.66 -5.26 -21.24
N GLU A 23 6.37 -5.56 -22.33
CA GLU A 23 6.20 -4.89 -23.63
C GLU A 23 5.05 -5.48 -24.47
N ALA A 24 4.39 -6.54 -23.99
CA ALA A 24 3.33 -7.23 -24.69
C ALA A 24 1.97 -6.95 -24.05
N ASP A 25 0.92 -6.85 -24.86
CA ASP A 25 -0.44 -6.66 -24.36
C ASP A 25 -0.90 -7.87 -23.52
N PHE A 26 -1.63 -7.57 -22.44
CA PHE A 26 -2.25 -8.58 -21.60
C PHE A 26 -3.78 -8.48 -21.66
N ALA A 27 -4.42 -9.49 -22.25
CA ALA A 27 -5.87 -9.53 -22.39
C ALA A 27 -6.55 -10.09 -21.13
N VAL A 28 -7.27 -9.23 -20.40
CA VAL A 28 -8.15 -9.65 -19.31
C VAL A 28 -9.49 -10.12 -19.89
N LYS A 29 -9.93 -11.31 -19.50
CA LYS A 29 -11.24 -11.86 -19.88
C LYS A 29 -12.22 -11.77 -18.70
N PRO A 30 -13.52 -11.54 -18.96
CA PRO A 30 -14.54 -11.65 -17.91
C PRO A 30 -14.47 -12.99 -17.17
N GLY A 31 -14.56 -12.94 -15.84
CA GLY A 31 -14.44 -14.12 -14.97
C GLY A 31 -13.00 -14.55 -14.64
N GLY A 32 -11.98 -13.89 -15.21
CA GLY A 32 -10.59 -14.16 -14.87
C GLY A 32 -10.21 -13.67 -13.46
N HIS A 33 -9.40 -14.45 -12.75
CA HIS A 33 -8.78 -14.03 -11.49
C HIS A 33 -7.57 -13.14 -11.77
N ILE A 34 -7.64 -11.87 -11.40
CA ILE A 34 -6.64 -10.84 -11.75
C ILE A 34 -6.06 -10.07 -10.55
N ALA A 35 -6.57 -10.34 -9.34
CA ALA A 35 -6.05 -9.82 -8.08
C ALA A 35 -6.61 -10.66 -6.92
N GLN A 36 -6.10 -10.42 -5.71
CA GLN A 36 -6.62 -10.96 -4.46
C GLN A 36 -6.81 -9.83 -3.44
N MET A 37 -7.81 -9.96 -2.58
CA MET A 37 -8.07 -9.02 -1.48
C MET A 37 -7.50 -9.58 -0.17
N ILE A 38 -6.86 -8.71 0.61
CA ILE A 38 -6.37 -9.04 1.95
C ILE A 38 -7.08 -8.10 2.94
N LEU A 39 -7.68 -8.66 3.98
CA LEU A 39 -8.25 -7.89 5.09
C LEU A 39 -7.17 -7.62 6.12
N GLN A 40 -6.58 -6.43 6.06
CA GLN A 40 -5.51 -6.02 6.96
C GLN A 40 -6.08 -5.35 8.21
N VAL A 41 -5.63 -5.79 9.39
CA VAL A 41 -5.94 -5.11 10.65
C VAL A 41 -5.10 -3.84 10.73
N ILE A 42 -5.76 -2.70 10.97
CA ILE A 42 -5.14 -1.39 11.09
C ILE A 42 -5.52 -0.72 12.41
N ALA A 43 -4.71 0.24 12.84
CA ALA A 43 -5.04 1.18 13.91
C ALA A 43 -5.21 2.59 13.34
N THR A 44 -6.19 3.34 13.84
CA THR A 44 -6.45 4.75 13.47
C THR A 44 -6.31 5.66 14.70
N PRO A 45 -5.09 5.79 15.28
CA PRO A 45 -4.88 6.61 16.46
C PRO A 45 -5.08 8.10 16.15
N LYS A 46 -5.40 8.88 17.18
CA LYS A 46 -5.36 10.35 17.08
C LYS A 46 -3.92 10.81 16.90
N VAL A 47 -3.72 11.79 16.03
CA VAL A 47 -2.43 12.46 15.88
C VAL A 47 -2.21 13.37 17.10
N ALA A 48 -1.00 13.33 17.66
CA ALA A 48 -0.55 14.21 18.73
C ALA A 48 0.66 15.02 18.21
N GLU A 49 0.53 16.34 18.19
CA GLU A 49 1.59 17.26 17.79
C GLU A 49 2.56 17.48 18.97
N VAL A 50 3.87 17.43 18.70
CA VAL A 50 4.95 17.58 19.68
C VAL A 50 6.10 18.37 19.05
N GLU A 51 6.90 19.06 19.85
CA GLU A 51 8.08 19.78 19.38
C GLU A 51 9.18 18.82 18.90
N ASP A 52 9.39 17.72 19.62
CA ASP A 52 10.43 16.72 19.36
C ASP A 52 9.93 15.28 19.62
N LEU A 53 10.59 14.31 18.98
CA LEU A 53 10.37 12.88 19.20
C LEU A 53 11.57 12.26 19.96
N ASP A 54 11.33 11.17 20.69
CA ASP A 54 12.39 10.44 21.38
C ASP A 54 13.44 9.87 20.41
N ALA A 55 14.71 9.92 20.81
CA ALA A 55 15.80 9.32 20.05
C ALA A 55 15.70 7.80 20.05
N THR A 56 16.03 7.17 18.91
CA THR A 56 16.11 5.71 18.77
C THR A 56 17.45 5.30 18.19
N VAL A 57 17.85 4.03 18.36
CA VAL A 57 19.08 3.48 17.77
C VAL A 57 19.11 3.63 16.25
N ARG A 58 17.94 3.58 15.58
CA ARG A 58 17.84 3.76 14.12
C ARG A 58 17.99 5.22 13.69
N GLY A 59 17.51 6.17 14.50
CA GLY A 59 17.52 7.60 14.18
C GLY A 59 16.95 7.90 12.79
N GLU A 60 17.66 8.74 12.04
CA GLU A 60 17.32 9.13 10.66
C GLU A 60 17.76 8.11 9.59
N GLY A 61 18.28 6.96 9.99
CA GLY A 61 18.78 5.93 9.08
C GLY A 61 17.67 5.37 8.16
N GLY A 62 17.87 5.45 6.85
CA GLY A 62 16.98 4.91 5.82
C GLY A 62 17.73 4.56 4.54
N PHE A 63 17.00 4.12 3.50
CA PHE A 63 17.56 3.93 2.15
C PHE A 63 18.84 3.09 2.06
N GLY A 64 18.90 1.95 2.77
CA GLY A 64 20.08 1.08 2.77
C GLY A 64 21.19 1.57 3.71
N SER A 65 20.87 2.37 4.73
CA SER A 65 21.82 2.85 5.75
C SER A 65 22.57 1.76 6.52
N THR A 66 22.11 0.51 6.44
CA THR A 66 22.77 -0.66 7.05
C THR A 66 23.79 -1.33 6.14
N GLY A 67 24.03 -0.77 4.95
CA GLY A 67 24.89 -1.37 3.92
C GLY A 67 24.18 -2.39 3.04
N VAL A 68 24.97 -3.09 2.23
CA VAL A 68 24.58 -4.24 1.39
C VAL A 68 24.91 -5.53 2.12
#